data_AF-A0A8T5L0L4-F1
#
_entry.id   AF-A0A8T5L0L4-F1
#
_cell.length_a   1.000
_cell.length_b   1.000
_cell.length_c   1.000
_cell.angle_alpha   90.00
_cell.angle_beta   90.00
_cell.angle_gamma   90.00
#
_symmetry.space_group_name_H-M   'P 1'
#
loop_
_entity.id
_entity.type
_entity.pdbx_description
1 polymer ?
#
loop_
_entity_poly.entity_id
_entity_poly.type
_entity_poly.pdbx_seq_one_letter_code
_entity_poly.pdbx_strand_id
1 'polypeptide(L)'
;MNERAHIKALHKGVVLVDKPSGPTSHDTVQMVKKKLDVPKAGHVGTLDPKVTGVMLITLNEATKAVPVLMGLDKEYEGTMHIHDDFDEAELRKTMKYFVGKITQLPPVRSAVARRLREREVYSFEILEIRGKDITFRTRCQAGTYVRKLVSDLGEKLGINAHMTSLRRTSIDDFKIKECKTIEKLKEKDVIPLEKILKRVKLQEVSIDNEQYQKIKHGAPIENKSKVTQGVVGLYYDNQIVALANVNESKIMPDRVFKT
;
A
#
# COMPACT_ATOMS: atom_id res chain seq x y z
N MET A 1 26.02 7.18 -8.92
CA MET A 1 25.88 6.01 -8.00
C MET A 1 26.85 4.96 -8.51
N ASN A 2 27.74 4.41 -7.67
CA ASN A 2 28.69 3.39 -8.13
C ASN A 2 27.99 2.05 -8.41
N GLU A 3 28.59 1.19 -9.23
CA GLU A 3 28.02 -0.08 -9.70
C GLU A 3 27.61 -1.02 -8.55
N ARG A 4 28.40 -1.07 -7.47
CA ARG A 4 28.07 -1.85 -6.26
C ARG A 4 26.80 -1.35 -5.55
N ALA A 5 26.62 -0.04 -5.38
CA ALA A 5 25.42 0.51 -4.77
C ALA A 5 24.18 0.28 -5.64
N HIS A 6 24.36 0.25 -6.95
CA HIS A 6 23.32 -0.02 -7.93
C HIS A 6 22.81 -1.46 -7.86
N ILE A 7 23.69 -2.46 -7.91
CA ILE A 7 23.33 -3.87 -7.77
C ILE A 7 22.63 -4.12 -6.43
N LYS A 8 23.14 -3.50 -5.36
CA LYS A 8 22.52 -3.58 -4.02
C LYS A 8 21.10 -3.01 -4.01
N ALA A 9 20.86 -1.90 -4.70
CA ALA A 9 19.53 -1.30 -4.80
C ALA A 9 18.56 -2.20 -5.57
N LEU A 10 18.97 -2.83 -6.67
CA LEU A 10 18.12 -3.79 -7.40
C LEU A 10 17.84 -5.06 -6.60
N HIS A 11 18.79 -5.51 -5.79
CA HIS A 11 18.62 -6.68 -4.91
C HIS A 11 17.61 -6.44 -3.79
N LYS A 12 17.54 -5.21 -3.25
CA LYS A 12 16.64 -4.84 -2.14
C LYS A 12 16.01 -3.47 -2.36
N GLY A 13 15.21 -3.35 -3.42
CA GLY A 13 14.69 -2.07 -3.89
C GLY A 13 13.17 -2.01 -3.99
N VAL A 14 12.66 -0.79 -4.09
CA VAL A 14 11.26 -0.49 -4.37
C VAL A 14 11.20 0.60 -5.43
N VAL A 15 10.29 0.47 -6.40
CA VAL A 15 9.98 1.52 -7.37
C VAL A 15 8.56 2.02 -7.17
N LEU A 16 8.36 3.32 -7.44
CA LEU A 16 7.06 3.98 -7.41
C LEU A 16 6.54 4.10 -8.83
N VAL A 17 5.48 3.37 -9.15
CA VAL A 17 4.91 3.31 -10.50
C VAL A 17 3.57 4.04 -10.54
N ASP A 18 3.36 4.84 -11.57
CA ASP A 18 2.04 5.34 -11.94
C ASP A 18 1.40 4.29 -12.83
N LYS A 19 0.60 3.42 -12.22
CA LYS A 19 -0.03 2.31 -12.92
C LYS A 19 -0.98 2.88 -13.99
N PRO A 20 -0.84 2.50 -15.28
CA PRO A 20 -1.78 2.91 -16.32
C PRO A 20 -3.11 2.15 -16.20
N SER A 21 -4.14 2.69 -16.86
CA SER A 21 -5.42 1.98 -17.04
C SER A 21 -5.26 0.89 -18.10
N GLY A 22 -5.93 -0.25 -17.91
CA GLY A 22 -5.85 -1.40 -18.82
C GLY A 22 -5.24 -2.64 -18.16
N PRO A 23 -3.92 -2.67 -17.86
CA PRO A 23 -3.28 -3.85 -17.29
C PRO A 23 -3.75 -4.11 -15.85
N THR A 24 -3.73 -5.38 -15.45
CA THR A 24 -3.89 -5.74 -14.03
C THR A 24 -2.67 -5.25 -13.23
N SER A 25 -2.80 -5.26 -11.91
CA SER A 25 -1.64 -5.04 -11.03
C SER A 25 -0.55 -6.09 -11.26
N HIS A 26 -0.92 -7.34 -11.53
CA HIS A 26 0.05 -8.40 -11.80
C HIS A 26 0.81 -8.15 -13.10
N ASP A 27 0.12 -7.76 -14.17
CA ASP A 27 0.75 -7.43 -15.46
C ASP A 27 1.73 -6.27 -15.31
N THR A 28 1.36 -5.25 -14.51
CA THR A 28 2.23 -4.10 -14.20
C THR A 28 3.52 -4.57 -13.51
N VAL A 29 3.44 -5.54 -12.60
CA VAL A 29 4.63 -6.15 -11.99
C VAL A 29 5.49 -6.85 -13.04
N GLN A 30 4.90 -7.64 -13.95
CA GLN A 30 5.67 -8.32 -14.99
C GLN A 30 6.36 -7.34 -15.94
N MET A 31 5.70 -6.24 -16.30
CA MET A 31 6.27 -5.17 -17.10
C MET A 31 7.49 -4.54 -16.42
N VAL A 32 7.40 -4.25 -15.11
CA VAL A 32 8.54 -3.72 -14.34
C VAL A 32 9.66 -4.73 -14.19
N LYS A 33 9.36 -6.00 -13.94
CA LYS A 33 10.37 -7.07 -13.91
C LYS A 33 11.18 -7.11 -15.20
N LYS A 34 10.49 -7.11 -16.35
CA LYS A 34 11.13 -7.10 -17.67
C LYS A 34 11.91 -5.82 -17.92
N LYS A 35 11.37 -4.66 -17.51
CA LYS A 35 12.00 -3.35 -17.72
C LYS A 35 13.30 -3.17 -16.94
N LEU A 36 13.39 -3.72 -15.74
CA LEU A 36 14.55 -3.61 -14.84
C LEU A 36 15.41 -4.89 -14.79
N ASP A 37 15.09 -5.88 -15.63
CA ASP A 37 15.74 -7.19 -15.68
C ASP A 37 15.94 -7.85 -14.30
N VAL A 38 14.87 -7.94 -13.52
CA VAL A 38 14.90 -8.57 -12.19
C VAL A 38 14.13 -9.89 -12.14
N PRO A 39 14.67 -10.93 -11.48
CA PRO A 39 14.05 -12.26 -11.45
C PRO A 39 12.75 -12.29 -10.63
N LYS A 40 12.62 -11.41 -9.62
CA LYS A 40 11.48 -11.38 -8.71
C LYS A 40 11.02 -9.95 -8.44
N ALA A 41 9.70 -9.74 -8.44
CA ALA A 41 9.08 -8.53 -7.94
C ALA A 41 7.68 -8.83 -7.38
N GLY A 42 7.14 -7.90 -6.61
CA GLY A 42 5.82 -7.95 -6.00
C GLY A 42 5.28 -6.55 -5.80
N HIS A 43 3.99 -6.40 -5.48
CA HIS A 43 3.37 -5.08 -5.34
C HIS A 43 2.67 -4.89 -4.00
N VAL A 44 2.47 -3.63 -3.64
CA VAL A 44 1.79 -3.23 -2.40
C VAL A 44 0.38 -2.74 -2.71
N GLY A 45 -0.59 -3.63 -2.49
CA GLY A 45 -2.01 -3.34 -2.68
C GLY A 45 -2.46 -3.36 -4.14
N THR A 46 -3.46 -4.18 -4.43
CA THR A 46 -4.00 -4.37 -5.78
C THR A 46 -4.85 -3.16 -6.21
N LEU A 47 -4.63 -2.72 -7.45
CA LEU A 47 -5.53 -1.86 -8.21
C LEU A 47 -6.22 -2.69 -9.31
N ASP A 48 -7.53 -2.52 -9.45
CA ASP A 48 -8.30 -3.11 -10.55
C ASP A 48 -7.77 -2.62 -11.91
N PRO A 49 -8.02 -3.35 -13.02
CA PRO A 49 -7.50 -3.00 -14.34
C PRO A 49 -7.73 -1.54 -14.77
N LYS A 50 -8.94 -1.02 -14.55
CA LYS A 50 -9.33 0.37 -14.91
C LYS A 50 -8.83 1.43 -13.94
N VAL A 51 -8.28 1.03 -12.79
CA VAL A 51 -7.82 1.96 -11.75
C VAL A 51 -6.36 2.30 -11.99
N THR A 52 -6.03 3.58 -11.87
CA THR A 52 -4.69 4.12 -12.13
C THR A 52 -4.01 4.62 -10.85
N GLY A 53 -2.76 5.04 -10.97
CA GLY A 53 -2.09 5.81 -9.93
C GLY A 53 -1.05 5.02 -9.15
N VAL A 54 -0.75 5.49 -7.93
CA VAL A 54 0.42 5.07 -7.15
C VAL A 54 0.43 3.57 -6.91
N MET A 55 1.53 2.92 -7.28
CA MET A 55 1.76 1.51 -7.03
C MET A 55 3.22 1.31 -6.63
N LEU A 56 3.44 0.87 -5.39
CA LEU A 56 4.77 0.46 -4.93
C LEU A 56 5.04 -0.96 -5.45
N ILE A 57 6.15 -1.13 -6.16
CA ILE A 57 6.62 -2.44 -6.63
C ILE A 57 7.96 -2.74 -5.94
N THR A 58 7.96 -3.77 -5.11
CA THR A 58 9.14 -4.29 -4.42
C THR A 58 9.91 -5.24 -5.33
N LEU A 59 11.22 -5.16 -5.34
CA LEU A 59 12.12 -5.97 -6.17
C LEU A 59 12.88 -7.00 -5.32
N ASN A 60 13.07 -8.21 -5.83
CA ASN A 60 13.92 -9.24 -5.24
C ASN A 60 13.68 -9.46 -3.74
N GLU A 61 14.67 -9.21 -2.88
CA GLU A 61 14.56 -9.41 -1.44
C GLU A 61 13.57 -8.44 -0.78
N ALA A 62 13.34 -7.26 -1.36
CA ALA A 62 12.36 -6.31 -0.84
C ALA A 62 10.91 -6.84 -0.90
N THR A 63 10.63 -7.87 -1.70
CA THR A 63 9.31 -8.53 -1.71
C THR A 63 8.88 -9.07 -0.35
N LYS A 64 9.84 -9.34 0.54
CA LYS A 64 9.59 -9.75 1.91
C LYS A 64 8.95 -8.65 2.76
N ALA A 65 9.08 -7.38 2.37
CA ALA A 65 8.49 -6.24 3.08
C ALA A 65 7.03 -5.92 2.68
N VAL A 66 6.48 -6.62 1.68
CA VAL A 66 5.09 -6.42 1.23
C VAL A 66 4.07 -6.47 2.39
N PRO A 67 4.12 -7.43 3.35
CA PRO A 67 3.15 -7.47 4.44
C PRO A 67 3.09 -6.18 5.27
N VAL A 68 4.24 -5.56 5.54
CA VAL A 68 4.34 -4.29 6.29
C VAL A 68 3.79 -3.14 5.45
N LEU A 69 4.21 -3.04 4.19
CA LEU A 69 3.81 -1.95 3.31
C LEU A 69 2.32 -2.04 2.90
N MET A 70 1.73 -3.24 2.90
CA MET A 70 0.33 -3.45 2.55
C MET A 70 -0.61 -2.73 3.52
N GLY A 71 -0.25 -2.65 4.81
CA GLY A 71 -1.05 -2.04 5.86
C GLY A 71 -1.13 -0.51 5.79
N LEU A 72 -0.30 0.14 4.98
CA LEU A 72 -0.25 1.59 4.87
C LEU A 72 -1.59 2.19 4.41
N ASP A 73 -1.92 3.39 4.87
CA ASP A 73 -3.13 4.09 4.44
C ASP A 73 -3.07 4.45 2.96
N LYS A 74 -4.24 4.66 2.35
CA LYS A 74 -4.38 4.88 0.92
C LYS A 74 -5.27 6.10 0.69
N GLU A 75 -4.93 6.90 -0.31
CA GLU A 75 -5.73 8.05 -0.75
C GLU A 75 -6.09 7.89 -2.22
N TYR A 76 -7.34 8.21 -2.53
CA TYR A 76 -7.90 8.11 -3.87
C TYR A 76 -8.64 9.37 -4.25
N GLU A 77 -8.62 9.67 -5.54
CA GLU A 77 -9.56 10.56 -6.20
C GLU A 77 -10.32 9.76 -7.25
N GLY A 78 -11.61 10.01 -7.38
CA GLY A 78 -12.46 9.29 -8.31
C GLY A 78 -13.72 10.06 -8.66
N THR A 79 -14.47 9.50 -9.60
CA THR A 79 -15.79 10.01 -9.98
C THR A 79 -16.81 8.92 -9.71
N MET A 80 -17.92 9.31 -9.10
CA MET A 80 -19.13 8.49 -9.00
C MET A 80 -20.25 9.11 -9.80
N HIS A 81 -21.09 8.26 -10.37
CA HIS A 81 -22.32 8.64 -11.05
C HIS A 81 -23.50 8.23 -10.18
N ILE A 82 -24.39 9.17 -9.87
CA ILE A 82 -25.64 8.95 -9.13
C ILE A 82 -26.78 8.85 -10.15
N HIS A 83 -27.58 7.79 -10.07
CA HIS A 83 -28.51 7.44 -11.13
C HIS A 83 -29.78 8.30 -11.20
N ASP A 84 -30.05 9.13 -10.20
CA ASP A 84 -31.21 10.01 -10.14
C ASP A 84 -30.86 11.40 -9.60
N ASP A 85 -31.82 12.32 -9.62
CA ASP A 85 -31.69 13.64 -9.04
C ASP A 85 -31.52 13.52 -7.51
N PHE A 86 -30.66 14.35 -6.93
CA PHE A 86 -30.32 14.29 -5.52
C PHE A 86 -30.24 15.69 -4.92
N ASP A 87 -30.50 15.78 -3.63
CA ASP A 87 -30.23 16.97 -2.84
C ASP A 87 -28.75 16.97 -2.41
N GLU A 88 -28.04 18.07 -2.69
CA GLU A 88 -26.60 18.17 -2.38
C GLU A 88 -26.34 18.13 -0.86
N ALA A 89 -27.21 18.71 -0.04
CA ALA A 89 -27.04 18.72 1.41
C ALA A 89 -27.18 17.30 1.98
N GLU A 90 -28.15 16.52 1.51
CA GLU A 90 -28.32 15.12 1.90
C GLU A 90 -27.16 14.25 1.38
N LEU A 91 -26.65 14.50 0.16
CA LEU A 91 -25.43 13.84 -0.32
C LEU A 91 -24.25 14.08 0.63
N ARG A 92 -23.97 15.34 0.98
CA ARG A 92 -22.85 15.71 1.88
C ARG A 92 -23.02 15.08 3.26
N LYS A 93 -24.23 15.09 3.80
CA LYS A 93 -24.56 14.45 5.08
C LYS A 93 -24.35 12.93 5.01
N THR A 94 -24.76 12.30 3.92
CA THR A 94 -24.59 10.85 3.73
C THR A 94 -23.12 10.49 3.55
N MET A 95 -22.33 11.27 2.82
CA MET A 95 -20.88 11.06 2.75
C MET A 95 -20.22 11.16 4.13
N LYS A 96 -20.65 12.10 4.98
CA LYS A 96 -20.15 12.24 6.36
C LYS A 96 -20.48 11.02 7.23
N TYR A 97 -21.60 10.33 7.00
CA TYR A 97 -21.95 9.08 7.68
C TYR A 97 -20.91 7.96 7.44
N PHE A 98 -20.24 7.96 6.29
CA PHE A 98 -19.21 6.97 5.98
C PHE A 98 -17.82 7.34 6.50
N VAL A 99 -17.62 8.50 7.13
CA VAL A 99 -16.35 8.87 7.76
C VAL A 99 -16.27 8.27 9.16
N GLY A 100 -15.17 7.58 9.44
CA GLY A 100 -14.96 6.79 10.65
C GLY A 100 -14.98 5.29 10.36
N LYS A 101 -15.32 4.49 11.38
CA LYS A 101 -15.42 3.03 11.24
C LYS A 101 -16.68 2.66 10.48
N ILE A 102 -16.50 1.87 9.42
CA ILE A 102 -17.55 1.31 8.57
C ILE A 102 -17.38 -0.21 8.48
N THR A 103 -18.48 -0.90 8.18
CA THR A 103 -18.45 -2.34 7.90
C THR A 103 -18.62 -2.56 6.41
N GLN A 104 -17.68 -3.27 5.79
CA GLN A 104 -17.77 -3.64 4.39
C GLN A 104 -17.84 -5.16 4.22
N LEU A 105 -18.69 -5.59 3.28
CA LEU A 105 -18.60 -6.90 2.66
C LEU A 105 -17.81 -6.74 1.35
N PRO A 106 -16.63 -7.36 1.20
CA PRO A 106 -15.88 -7.31 -0.05
C PRO A 106 -16.76 -7.69 -1.26
N PRO A 107 -16.52 -7.06 -2.44
CA PRO A 107 -17.23 -7.42 -3.66
C PRO A 107 -16.95 -8.88 -4.04
N VAL A 108 -17.85 -9.47 -4.84
CA VAL A 108 -17.74 -10.86 -5.32
C VAL A 108 -16.38 -11.10 -5.99
N ARG A 109 -15.94 -10.15 -6.83
CA ARG A 109 -14.61 -10.15 -7.42
C ARG A 109 -13.64 -9.44 -6.48
N SER A 110 -12.99 -10.19 -5.61
CA SER A 110 -11.96 -9.69 -4.71
C SER A 110 -10.88 -10.74 -4.45
N ALA A 111 -9.69 -10.29 -4.05
CA ALA A 111 -8.57 -11.18 -3.71
C ALA A 111 -8.64 -11.75 -2.27
N VAL A 112 -9.75 -11.53 -1.55
CA VAL A 112 -9.90 -11.92 -0.14
C VAL A 112 -11.24 -12.60 0.09
N ALA A 113 -11.31 -13.46 1.13
CA ALA A 113 -12.57 -14.11 1.52
C ALA A 113 -13.69 -13.08 1.79
N ARG A 114 -14.86 -13.32 1.20
CA ARG A 114 -16.03 -12.45 1.29
C ARG A 114 -16.76 -12.63 2.63
N ARG A 115 -16.31 -11.87 3.64
CA ARG A 115 -16.90 -11.77 4.98
C ARG A 115 -16.93 -10.32 5.43
N LEU A 116 -17.84 -9.96 6.34
CA LEU A 116 -17.91 -8.62 6.92
C LEU A 116 -16.61 -8.28 7.64
N ARG A 117 -16.13 -7.05 7.44
CA ARG A 117 -14.90 -6.53 8.05
C ARG A 117 -15.08 -5.05 8.33
N GLU A 118 -14.56 -4.62 9.48
CA GLU A 118 -14.45 -3.20 9.78
C GLU A 118 -13.31 -2.57 8.98
N ARG A 119 -13.54 -1.37 8.49
CA ARG A 119 -12.56 -0.49 7.84
C ARG A 119 -12.76 0.92 8.33
N GLU A 120 -11.72 1.72 8.26
CA GLU A 120 -11.80 3.13 8.62
C GLU A 120 -11.64 4.02 7.39
N VAL A 121 -12.57 4.95 7.21
CA VAL A 121 -12.48 6.01 6.21
C VAL A 121 -12.14 7.29 6.97
N TYR A 122 -10.96 7.85 6.72
CA TYR A 122 -10.48 9.04 7.41
C TYR A 122 -11.09 10.32 6.84
N SER A 123 -11.33 10.36 5.53
CA SER A 123 -12.02 11.46 4.86
C SER A 123 -12.79 10.98 3.63
N PHE A 124 -13.89 11.67 3.31
CA PHE A 124 -14.67 11.45 2.10
C PHE A 124 -15.30 12.78 1.68
N GLU A 125 -14.68 13.44 0.70
CA GLU A 125 -14.89 14.85 0.37
C GLU A 125 -15.30 15.01 -1.08
N ILE A 126 -16.28 15.89 -1.33
CA ILE A 126 -16.63 16.32 -2.69
C ILE A 126 -15.60 17.33 -3.17
N LEU A 127 -15.03 17.09 -4.35
CA LEU A 127 -14.18 18.04 -5.05
C LEU A 127 -14.97 18.85 -6.08
N GLU A 128 -15.88 18.19 -6.80
CA GLU A 128 -16.68 18.81 -7.86
C GLU A 128 -18.00 18.06 -8.08
N ILE A 129 -19.06 18.79 -8.45
CA ILE A 129 -20.35 18.23 -8.87
C ILE A 129 -20.64 18.74 -10.29
N ARG A 130 -20.87 17.83 -11.22
CA ARG A 130 -21.29 18.12 -12.59
C ARG A 130 -22.51 17.29 -12.93
N GLY A 131 -23.69 17.86 -12.70
CA GLY A 131 -24.95 17.13 -12.84
C GLY A 131 -24.96 15.90 -11.94
N LYS A 132 -25.02 14.71 -12.55
CA LYS A 132 -25.06 13.41 -11.87
C LYS A 132 -23.68 12.79 -11.62
N ASP A 133 -22.60 13.43 -12.07
CA ASP A 133 -21.23 13.00 -11.84
C ASP A 133 -20.57 13.82 -10.72
N ILE A 134 -20.12 13.13 -9.67
CA ILE A 134 -19.50 13.74 -8.48
C ILE A 134 -18.06 13.26 -8.41
N THR A 135 -17.12 14.20 -8.49
CA THR A 135 -15.71 13.95 -8.23
C THR A 135 -15.44 14.08 -6.73
N PHE A 136 -14.74 13.10 -6.18
CA PHE A 136 -14.48 13.01 -4.74
C PHE A 136 -13.02 12.67 -4.46
N ARG A 137 -12.60 12.97 -3.23
CA ARG A 137 -11.37 12.48 -2.61
C ARG A 137 -11.71 11.65 -1.38
N THR A 138 -11.00 10.55 -1.17
CA THR A 138 -11.11 9.77 0.06
C THR A 138 -9.76 9.26 0.53
N ARG A 139 -9.48 9.43 1.83
CA ARG A 139 -8.37 8.79 2.52
C ARG A 139 -8.95 7.67 3.38
N CYS A 140 -8.41 6.46 3.27
CA CYS A 140 -8.96 5.29 3.94
C CYS A 140 -7.87 4.30 4.36
N GLN A 141 -8.21 3.46 5.35
CA GLN A 141 -7.40 2.35 5.80
C GLN A 141 -7.14 1.35 4.65
N ALA A 142 -5.99 0.68 4.69
CA ALA A 142 -5.68 -0.41 3.78
C ALA A 142 -6.79 -1.47 3.69
N GLY A 143 -7.11 -1.89 2.46
CA GLY A 143 -8.12 -2.90 2.20
C GLY A 143 -9.56 -2.41 2.27
N THR A 144 -9.79 -1.10 2.29
CA THR A 144 -11.10 -0.48 2.03
C THR A 144 -11.42 -0.57 0.54
N TYR A 145 -12.62 -1.04 0.21
CA TYR A 145 -13.11 -1.12 -1.17
C TYR A 145 -13.86 0.17 -1.53
N VAL A 146 -13.16 1.11 -2.19
CA VAL A 146 -13.76 2.41 -2.58
C VAL A 146 -14.97 2.23 -3.51
N ARG A 147 -14.94 1.24 -4.40
CA ARG A 147 -16.10 0.89 -5.25
C ARG A 147 -17.34 0.52 -4.42
N LYS A 148 -17.15 -0.24 -3.33
CA LYS A 148 -18.24 -0.64 -2.43
C LYS A 148 -18.69 0.55 -1.58
N LEU A 149 -17.76 1.40 -1.13
CA LEU A 149 -18.08 2.66 -0.45
C LEU A 149 -19.03 3.53 -1.30
N VAL A 150 -18.77 3.66 -2.61
CA VAL A 150 -19.65 4.40 -3.54
C VAL A 150 -21.02 3.72 -3.72
N SER A 151 -21.07 2.39 -3.87
CA SER A 151 -22.38 1.72 -3.98
C SER A 151 -23.18 1.78 -2.68
N ASP A 152 -22.52 1.66 -1.52
CA ASP A 152 -23.14 1.78 -0.20
C ASP A 152 -23.69 3.18 0.04
N LEU A 153 -22.96 4.22 -0.41
CA LEU A 153 -23.44 5.59 -0.41
C LEU A 153 -24.73 5.72 -1.22
N GLY A 154 -24.78 5.14 -2.42
CA GLY A 154 -25.99 5.14 -3.24
C GLY A 154 -27.16 4.39 -2.58
N GLU A 155 -26.92 3.18 -2.09
CA GLU A 155 -27.92 2.41 -1.32
C GLU A 155 -28.46 3.22 -0.13
N LYS A 156 -27.59 3.96 0.57
CA LYS A 156 -27.96 4.80 1.72
C LYS A 156 -28.78 6.02 1.33
N LEU A 157 -28.50 6.63 0.17
CA LEU A 157 -29.30 7.72 -0.39
C LEU A 157 -30.67 7.25 -0.90
N GLY A 158 -30.88 5.93 -1.03
CA GLY A 158 -32.03 5.38 -1.77
C GLY A 158 -31.91 5.56 -3.29
N ILE A 159 -30.76 6.04 -3.78
CA ILE A 159 -30.48 6.30 -5.19
C ILE A 159 -29.21 5.54 -5.54
N ASN A 160 -29.31 4.54 -6.42
CA ASN A 160 -28.14 3.77 -6.82
C ASN A 160 -27.01 4.70 -7.31
N ALA A 161 -25.78 4.35 -6.97
CA ALA A 161 -24.58 5.05 -7.44
C ALA A 161 -23.50 4.03 -7.83
N HIS A 162 -22.68 4.40 -8.81
CA HIS A 162 -21.54 3.58 -9.20
C HIS A 162 -20.30 4.43 -9.47
N MET A 163 -19.13 3.83 -9.26
CA MET A 163 -17.85 4.47 -9.52
C MET A 163 -17.50 4.37 -11.01
N THR A 164 -17.29 5.51 -11.67
CA THR A 164 -16.94 5.60 -13.09
C THR A 164 -15.42 5.66 -13.30
N SER A 165 -14.71 6.32 -12.40
CA SER A 165 -13.25 6.42 -12.44
C SER A 165 -12.65 6.37 -11.03
N LEU A 166 -11.41 5.90 -10.93
CA LEU A 166 -10.64 5.92 -9.68
C LEU A 166 -9.15 5.99 -9.98
N ARG A 167 -8.45 6.81 -9.20
CA ARG A 167 -7.01 6.97 -9.22
C ARG A 167 -6.49 7.00 -7.79
N ARG A 168 -5.51 6.14 -7.49
CA ARG A 168 -4.81 6.20 -6.20
C ARG A 168 -3.79 7.33 -6.23
N THR A 169 -4.02 8.40 -5.47
CA THR A 169 -3.14 9.58 -5.42
C THR A 169 -1.98 9.38 -4.46
N SER A 170 -2.16 8.55 -3.43
CA SER A 170 -1.07 8.18 -2.52
C SER A 170 -1.21 6.81 -1.86
N ILE A 171 -0.05 6.31 -1.43
CA ILE A 171 0.07 5.27 -0.40
C ILE A 171 0.84 5.92 0.74
N ASP A 172 0.21 6.20 1.88
CA ASP A 172 0.84 6.97 2.96
C ASP A 172 1.51 8.24 2.37
N ASP A 173 2.77 8.48 2.74
CA ASP A 173 3.61 9.57 2.25
C ASP A 173 4.06 9.42 0.79
N PHE A 174 3.86 8.28 0.10
CA PHE A 174 4.24 8.09 -1.31
C PHE A 174 3.20 8.72 -2.24
N LYS A 175 3.54 9.84 -2.87
CA LYS A 175 2.62 10.64 -3.70
C LYS A 175 2.81 10.37 -5.19
N ILE A 176 1.72 10.55 -5.95
CA ILE A 176 1.71 10.34 -7.40
C ILE A 176 2.76 11.13 -8.18
N LYS A 177 3.14 12.31 -7.69
CA LYS A 177 4.18 13.16 -8.29
C LYS A 177 5.57 12.52 -8.33
N GLU A 178 5.82 11.53 -7.48
CA GLU A 178 7.11 10.82 -7.39
C GLU A 178 7.14 9.62 -8.34
N CYS A 179 5.98 9.17 -8.81
CA CYS A 179 5.85 7.98 -9.62
C CYS A 179 6.37 8.17 -11.04
N LYS A 180 6.84 7.07 -11.63
CA LYS A 180 7.20 6.99 -13.06
C LYS A 180 6.21 6.10 -13.79
N THR A 181 5.94 6.42 -15.06
CA THR A 181 5.32 5.45 -15.96
C THR A 181 6.34 4.35 -16.27
N ILE A 182 5.86 3.20 -16.73
CA ILE A 182 6.70 2.03 -17.01
C ILE A 182 7.75 2.36 -18.08
N GLU A 183 7.38 3.16 -19.08
CA GLU A 183 8.26 3.55 -20.19
C GLU A 183 9.43 4.41 -19.70
N LYS A 184 9.12 5.34 -18.78
CA LYS A 184 10.07 6.30 -18.21
C LYS A 184 10.89 5.73 -17.05
N LEU A 185 10.48 4.60 -16.49
CA LEU A 185 11.16 3.95 -15.37
C LEU A 185 12.57 3.50 -15.77
N LYS A 186 13.55 3.85 -14.95
CA LYS A 186 14.95 3.48 -15.08
C LYS A 186 15.46 2.92 -13.75
N GLU A 187 16.56 2.19 -13.78
CA GLU A 187 17.18 1.62 -12.58
C GLU A 187 17.57 2.68 -11.53
N LYS A 188 17.92 3.90 -11.97
CA LYS A 188 18.21 5.02 -11.06
C LYS A 188 17.00 5.46 -10.22
N ASP A 189 15.78 5.08 -10.61
CA ASP A 189 14.55 5.38 -9.88
C ASP A 189 14.27 4.35 -8.77
N VAL A 190 15.10 3.31 -8.63
CA VAL A 190 15.00 2.29 -7.58
C VAL A 190 15.42 2.89 -6.24
N ILE A 191 14.51 2.82 -5.27
CA ILE A 191 14.70 3.31 -3.91
C ILE A 191 15.11 2.13 -3.02
N PRO A 192 16.25 2.19 -2.31
CA PRO A 192 16.63 1.18 -1.33
C PRO A 192 15.55 0.95 -0.27
N LEU A 193 15.30 -0.31 0.09
CA LEU A 193 14.25 -0.69 1.04
C LEU A 193 14.39 0.03 2.39
N GLU A 194 15.60 0.20 2.90
CA GLU A 194 15.86 0.88 4.17
C GLU A 194 15.32 2.32 4.15
N LYS A 195 15.42 3.02 3.01
CA LYS A 195 14.84 4.37 2.85
C LYS A 195 13.31 4.33 2.86
N ILE A 196 12.71 3.30 2.27
CA ILE A 196 11.25 3.09 2.28
C ILE A 196 10.77 2.82 3.70
N LEU A 197 11.42 1.91 4.43
CA LEU A 197 11.05 1.53 5.79
C LEU A 197 11.20 2.68 6.78
N LYS A 198 12.29 3.47 6.65
CA LYS A 198 12.46 4.71 7.41
C LYS A 198 11.37 5.73 7.09
N ARG A 199 10.98 5.89 5.81
CA ARG A 199 9.94 6.84 5.40
C ARG A 199 8.58 6.47 5.98
N VAL A 200 8.23 5.19 6.05
CA VAL A 200 7.00 4.71 6.72
C VAL A 200 7.14 4.60 8.24
N LYS A 201 8.24 5.10 8.80
CA LYS A 201 8.52 5.15 10.24
C LYS A 201 8.40 3.77 10.92
N LEU A 202 8.83 2.71 10.22
CA LEU A 202 8.92 1.39 10.83
C LEU A 202 9.91 1.45 12.00
N GLN A 203 9.52 0.93 13.16
CA GLN A 203 10.38 0.90 14.34
C GLN A 203 11.64 0.06 14.06
N GLU A 204 12.79 0.60 14.46
CA GLU A 204 14.09 -0.02 14.24
C GLU A 204 14.66 -0.56 15.56
N VAL A 205 15.19 -1.78 15.53
CA VAL A 205 15.91 -2.38 16.65
C VAL A 205 17.29 -2.78 16.17
N SER A 206 18.32 -2.16 16.74
CA SER A 206 19.72 -2.54 16.51
C SER A 206 20.02 -3.86 17.21
N ILE A 207 20.70 -4.76 16.51
CA ILE A 207 21.13 -6.05 17.05
C ILE A 207 22.66 -6.12 17.07
N ASP A 208 23.21 -6.87 18.03
CA ASP A 208 24.64 -7.17 18.09
C ASP A 208 25.02 -8.35 17.16
N ASN A 209 26.31 -8.67 17.10
CA ASN A 209 26.80 -9.74 16.24
C ASN A 209 26.28 -11.13 16.68
N GLU A 210 26.16 -11.40 17.98
CA GLU A 210 25.65 -12.69 18.48
C GLU A 210 24.20 -12.90 18.04
N GLN A 211 23.38 -11.86 18.21
CA GLN A 211 21.99 -11.82 17.77
C GLN A 211 21.88 -11.94 16.25
N TYR A 212 22.75 -11.26 15.50
CA TYR A 212 22.81 -11.38 14.04
C TYR A 212 23.05 -12.83 13.58
N GLN A 213 24.01 -13.54 14.19
CA GLN A 213 24.28 -14.94 13.87
C GLN A 213 23.06 -15.85 14.13
N LYS A 214 22.24 -15.55 15.14
CA LYS A 214 20.99 -16.27 15.43
C LYS A 214 19.89 -15.92 14.41
N ILE A 215 19.67 -14.63 14.17
CA ILE A 215 18.57 -14.12 13.32
C ILE A 215 18.75 -14.50 11.86
N LYS A 216 19.99 -14.55 11.33
CA LYS A 216 20.22 -14.96 9.93
C LYS A 216 19.71 -16.38 9.64
N HIS A 217 19.55 -17.21 10.67
CA HIS A 217 18.99 -18.56 10.61
C HIS A 217 17.53 -18.63 11.10
N GLY A 218 16.89 -17.48 11.36
CA GLY A 218 15.50 -17.41 11.81
C GLY A 218 15.28 -17.75 13.29
N ALA A 219 16.34 -17.82 14.10
CA ALA A 219 16.18 -18.09 15.52
C ALA A 219 15.67 -16.85 16.27
N PRO A 220 14.72 -17.00 17.20
CA PRO A 220 14.26 -15.91 18.04
C PRO A 220 15.36 -15.47 19.02
N ILE A 221 15.29 -14.21 19.45
CA ILE A 221 16.19 -13.63 20.46
C ILE A 221 15.38 -13.04 21.61
N GLU A 222 16.04 -12.85 22.75
CA GLU A 222 15.47 -12.11 23.88
C GLU A 222 15.24 -10.65 23.51
N ASN A 223 14.10 -10.08 23.91
CA ASN A 223 13.82 -8.68 23.70
C ASN A 223 14.44 -7.82 24.81
N LYS A 224 15.54 -7.15 24.47
CA LYS A 224 16.19 -6.14 25.33
C LYS A 224 15.92 -4.71 24.87
N SER A 225 15.01 -4.53 23.91
CA SER A 225 14.68 -3.23 23.32
C SER A 225 13.57 -2.51 24.10
N LYS A 226 13.36 -1.23 23.79
CA LYS A 226 12.23 -0.45 24.34
C LYS A 226 10.89 -0.76 23.65
N VAL A 227 10.89 -1.52 22.56
CA VAL A 227 9.69 -1.88 21.82
C VAL A 227 9.11 -3.14 22.44
N THR A 228 7.88 -3.08 22.94
CA THR A 228 7.24 -4.20 23.64
C THR A 228 6.20 -4.95 22.81
N GLN A 229 5.80 -4.41 21.66
CA GLN A 229 4.83 -5.04 20.77
C GLN A 229 4.92 -4.52 19.33
N GLY A 230 4.48 -5.33 18.37
CA GLY A 230 4.31 -4.93 16.97
C GLY A 230 5.39 -5.48 16.05
N VAL A 231 5.46 -4.91 14.83
CA VAL A 231 6.43 -5.29 13.81
C VAL A 231 7.58 -4.29 13.78
N VAL A 232 8.81 -4.79 13.78
CA VAL A 232 10.04 -3.99 13.73
C VAL A 232 10.96 -4.42 12.59
N GLY A 233 11.85 -3.53 12.17
CA GLY A 233 13.03 -3.86 11.39
C GLY A 233 14.24 -4.11 12.30
N LEU A 234 14.92 -5.23 12.12
CA LEU A 234 16.17 -5.57 12.82
C LEU A 234 17.37 -5.14 11.99
N TYR A 235 18.28 -4.38 12.60
CA TYR A 235 19.42 -3.78 11.91
C TYR A 235 20.76 -4.19 12.54
N TYR A 236 21.69 -4.63 11.69
CA TYR A 236 23.09 -4.89 12.03
C TYR A 236 23.96 -4.05 11.09
N ASP A 237 24.92 -3.30 11.64
CA ASP A 237 25.78 -2.37 10.87
C ASP A 237 25.02 -1.47 9.89
N ASN A 238 23.91 -0.87 10.34
CA ASN A 238 23.00 -0.01 9.56
C ASN A 238 22.36 -0.69 8.34
N GLN A 239 22.34 -2.02 8.28
CA GLN A 239 21.67 -2.79 7.23
C GLN A 239 20.49 -3.57 7.80
N ILE A 240 19.37 -3.58 7.08
CA ILE A 240 18.23 -4.37 7.51
C ILE A 240 18.51 -5.86 7.31
N VAL A 241 18.38 -6.61 8.40
CA VAL A 241 18.61 -8.06 8.49
C VAL A 241 17.28 -8.81 8.42
N ALA A 242 16.26 -8.36 9.15
CA ALA A 242 14.97 -9.01 9.17
C ALA A 242 13.82 -8.06 9.50
N LEU A 243 12.59 -8.44 9.12
CA LEU A 243 11.37 -7.98 9.76
C LEU A 243 10.99 -8.98 10.84
N ALA A 244 10.60 -8.49 12.01
CA ALA A 244 10.31 -9.33 13.17
C ALA A 244 9.06 -8.87 13.91
N ASN A 245 8.36 -9.82 14.51
CA ASN A 245 7.33 -9.54 15.49
C ASN A 245 7.97 -9.48 16.88
N VAL A 246 7.59 -8.49 17.66
CA VAL A 246 8.11 -8.25 19.01
C VAL A 246 6.99 -8.45 20.01
N ASN A 247 7.32 -9.07 21.15
CA ASN A 247 6.56 -9.01 22.38
C ASN A 247 7.51 -8.63 23.54
N GLU A 248 6.99 -8.51 24.75
CA GLU A 248 7.78 -8.08 25.92
C GLU A 248 9.03 -8.92 26.20
N SER A 249 9.04 -10.21 25.84
CA SER A 249 10.12 -11.14 26.18
C SER A 249 11.01 -11.53 24.99
N LYS A 250 10.47 -11.50 23.77
CA LYS A 250 11.12 -12.07 22.58
C LYS A 250 10.93 -11.22 21.34
N ILE A 251 11.94 -11.29 20.49
CA ILE A 251 11.89 -10.83 19.10
C ILE A 251 11.92 -12.08 18.21
N MET A 252 10.87 -12.26 17.42
CA MET A 252 10.67 -13.40 16.54
C MET A 252 10.83 -12.95 15.09
N PRO A 253 11.92 -13.33 14.40
CA PRO A 253 12.10 -12.98 13.00
C PRO A 253 11.04 -13.66 12.13
N ASP A 254 10.31 -12.89 11.32
CA ASP A 254 9.30 -13.40 10.37
C ASP A 254 9.86 -13.42 8.94
N ARG A 255 10.65 -12.42 8.57
CA ARG A 255 11.23 -12.31 7.23
C ARG A 255 12.69 -11.89 7.31
N VAL A 256 13.59 -12.85 7.13
CA VAL A 256 15.04 -12.61 7.08
C VAL A 256 15.45 -12.24 5.64
N PHE A 257 16.14 -11.12 5.44
CA PHE A 257 16.66 -10.69 4.15
C PHE A 257 18.01 -11.36 3.86
N LYS A 258 18.18 -11.82 2.62
CA LYS A 258 19.46 -12.33 2.13
C LYS A 258 20.35 -11.14 1.76
N THR A 259 21.55 -11.12 2.31
CA THR A 259 22.63 -10.21 1.92
C THR A 259 23.19 -10.58 0.56
#